data_AF-A0A519EAQ4-F1
#
_entry.id   AF-A0A519EAQ4-F1
#
_cell.length_a   1.000
_cell.length_b   1.000
_cell.length_c   1.000
_cell.angle_alpha   90.00
_cell.angle_beta   90.00
_cell.angle_gamma   90.00
#
_symmetry.space_group_name_H-M   'P 1'
#
loop_
_entity.id
_entity.type
_entity.pdbx_description
1 polymer ?
#
loop_
_entity_poly.entity_id
_entity_poly.type
_entity_poly.pdbx_seq_one_letter_code
_entity_poly.pdbx_strand_id
1 'polypeptide(L)'
;MSKDVSALTSFEPGVFIRLNDVMTGIRKLARVTDSGQAYIDLDSDDCTPLPIYTTLQPEEAGNILGWGLYLVDHHPEHHPAWRDLCDRLVNSGEGVLTYNRAAHWAFVNRTFHFDEALAAGREESAAVAAGRKALDDMAQQAGGQV
;
A
#
# COMPACT_ATOMS: atom_id res chain seq x y z
N MET A 1 32.44 -6.37 11.76
CA MET A 1 31.36 -7.01 10.98
C MET A 1 30.05 -6.59 11.61
N SER A 2 29.29 -5.71 10.93
CA SER A 2 28.14 -5.00 11.53
C SER A 2 26.97 -5.96 11.76
N LYS A 3 26.39 -5.92 12.97
CA LYS A 3 25.14 -6.58 13.35
C LYS A 3 23.93 -5.69 13.00
N ASP A 4 23.79 -5.29 11.74
CA ASP A 4 22.61 -4.55 11.26
C ASP A 4 21.88 -5.36 10.19
N VAL A 5 21.38 -6.51 10.61
CA VAL A 5 20.42 -7.29 9.82
C VAL A 5 19.08 -7.10 10.52
N SER A 6 18.16 -6.40 9.84
CA SER A 6 16.73 -6.22 10.16
C SER A 6 16.40 -5.49 11.48
N ALA A 7 16.64 -4.17 11.56
CA ALA A 7 15.97 -3.37 12.57
C ALA A 7 14.46 -3.27 12.22
N LEU A 8 13.59 -3.56 13.20
CA LEU A 8 12.17 -3.25 13.09
C LEU A 8 11.98 -1.74 13.22
N THR A 9 10.99 -1.21 12.52
CA THR A 9 10.52 0.17 12.68
C THR A 9 9.02 0.21 12.92
N SER A 10 8.53 1.34 13.42
CA SER A 10 7.11 1.52 13.75
C SER A 10 6.56 2.80 13.14
N PHE A 11 5.27 2.75 12.81
CA PHE A 11 4.48 3.86 12.30
C PHE A 11 3.18 3.99 13.11
N GLU A 12 2.46 5.10 12.94
CA GLU A 12 1.15 5.27 13.55
C GLU A 12 0.17 4.19 13.02
N PRO A 13 -0.64 3.56 13.89
CA PRO A 13 -1.65 2.60 13.47
C PRO A 13 -2.59 3.13 12.39
N GLY A 14 -2.90 2.29 11.40
CA GLY A 14 -3.88 2.59 10.36
C GLY A 14 -3.41 3.52 9.26
N VAL A 15 -2.24 4.14 9.35
CA VAL A 15 -1.67 4.94 8.24
C VAL A 15 -1.24 4.04 7.09
N PHE A 16 -1.15 4.61 5.89
CA PHE A 16 -0.54 3.92 4.77
C PHE A 16 0.95 4.25 4.69
N ILE A 17 1.73 3.23 4.36
CA ILE A 17 3.17 3.33 4.11
C ILE A 17 3.48 2.80 2.72
N ARG A 18 4.53 3.34 2.09
CA ARG A 18 5.16 2.73 0.91
C ARG A 18 6.35 1.92 1.38
N LEU A 19 6.51 0.72 0.85
CA LEU A 19 7.63 -0.17 1.15
C LEU A 19 8.01 -1.03 -0.06
N ASN A 20 9.24 -1.53 -0.10
CA ASN A 20 9.70 -2.40 -1.18
C ASN A 20 9.16 -3.82 -0.97
N ASP A 21 8.48 -4.36 -1.97
CA ASP A 21 8.11 -5.77 -1.99
C ASP A 21 9.33 -6.60 -2.37
N VAL A 22 9.74 -7.51 -1.48
CA VAL A 22 10.92 -8.36 -1.69
C VAL A 22 10.74 -9.39 -2.80
N MET A 23 9.51 -9.76 -3.13
CA MET A 23 9.22 -10.78 -4.13
C MET A 23 9.11 -10.20 -5.51
N THR A 24 8.45 -9.05 -5.65
CA THR A 24 8.18 -8.45 -6.95
C THR A 24 9.12 -7.29 -7.27
N GLY A 25 9.84 -6.76 -6.28
CA GLY A 25 10.71 -5.59 -6.43
C GLY A 25 9.96 -4.27 -6.60
N ILE A 26 8.61 -4.28 -6.59
CA ILE A 26 7.82 -3.06 -6.72
C ILE A 26 7.84 -2.26 -5.42
N ARG A 27 7.56 -0.97 -5.54
CA ARG A 27 7.16 -0.15 -4.41
C ARG A 27 5.67 -0.34 -4.21
N LYS A 28 5.23 -0.87 -3.06
CA LYS A 28 3.82 -1.10 -2.76
C LYS A 28 3.31 -0.22 -1.64
N LEU A 29 2.03 0.12 -1.69
CA LEU A 29 1.27 0.72 -0.59
C LEU A 29 0.74 -0.40 0.30
N ALA A 30 0.92 -0.24 1.61
CA ALA A 30 0.43 -1.14 2.64
C ALA A 30 -0.17 -0.34 3.80
N ARG A 31 -1.07 -0.96 4.56
CA ARG A 31 -1.69 -0.35 5.74
C ARG A 31 -1.03 -0.88 7.00
N VAL A 32 -0.65 0.02 7.91
CA VAL A 32 -0.07 -0.31 9.21
C VAL A 32 -1.16 -0.88 10.12
N THR A 33 -0.86 -1.98 10.82
CA THR A 33 -1.79 -2.61 11.76
C THR A 33 -1.87 -1.86 13.09
N ASP A 34 -2.79 -2.27 13.96
CA ASP A 34 -3.01 -1.65 15.28
C ASP A 34 -1.78 -1.67 16.21
N SER A 35 -0.82 -2.57 15.97
CA SER A 35 0.43 -2.61 16.73
C SER A 35 1.45 -1.54 16.30
N GLY A 36 1.27 -0.92 15.14
CA GLY A 36 2.22 0.03 14.56
C GLY A 36 3.50 -0.62 14.00
N GLN A 37 3.70 -1.93 14.18
CA GLN A 37 4.95 -2.64 13.86
C GLN A 37 4.83 -3.63 12.70
N ALA A 38 3.61 -3.84 12.22
CA ALA A 38 3.31 -4.73 11.11
C ALA A 38 2.40 -4.04 10.09
N TYR A 39 2.31 -4.61 8.90
CA TYR A 39 1.46 -4.12 7.84
C TYR A 39 0.63 -5.24 7.20
N ILE A 40 -0.51 -4.87 6.62
CA ILE A 40 -1.31 -5.68 5.70
C ILE A 40 -1.29 -5.03 4.32
N ASP A 41 -1.30 -5.86 3.28
CA ASP A 41 -1.15 -5.45 1.89
C ASP A 41 -2.09 -6.17 0.93
N LEU A 42 -3.01 -6.99 1.46
CA LEU A 42 -4.14 -7.57 0.73
C LEU A 42 -5.45 -7.16 1.38
N ASP A 43 -6.50 -7.05 0.57
CA ASP A 43 -7.87 -6.73 1.00
C ASP A 43 -8.63 -7.92 1.63
N SER A 44 -7.95 -9.05 1.85
CA SER A 44 -8.52 -10.25 2.46
C SER A 44 -8.39 -10.18 3.99
N ASP A 45 -9.46 -10.57 4.69
CA ASP A 45 -9.53 -10.56 6.17
C ASP A 45 -8.53 -11.54 6.82
N ASP A 46 -8.11 -12.53 6.06
CA ASP A 46 -7.17 -13.59 6.38
C ASP A 46 -5.72 -13.25 5.95
N CYS A 47 -5.46 -12.01 5.55
CA CYS A 47 -4.12 -11.51 5.26
C CYS A 47 -3.24 -11.56 6.52
N THR A 48 -2.20 -12.40 6.49
CA THR A 48 -1.22 -12.47 7.57
C THR A 48 -0.39 -11.18 7.61
N PRO A 49 -0.38 -10.44 8.74
CA PRO A 49 0.43 -9.23 8.87
C PRO A 49 1.91 -9.54 8.76
N LEU A 50 2.66 -8.68 8.06
CA LEU A 50 4.12 -8.79 7.95
C LEU A 50 4.80 -7.72 8.80
N PRO A 51 5.92 -8.04 9.47
CA PRO A 51 6.69 -7.05 10.20
C PRO A 51 7.24 -5.95 9.28
N ILE A 52 7.32 -4.73 9.80
CA ILE A 52 7.90 -3.60 9.09
C ILE A 52 9.39 -3.54 9.39
N TYR A 53 10.21 -4.04 8.46
CA TYR A 53 11.67 -3.96 8.55
C TYR A 53 12.21 -2.71 7.87
N THR A 54 13.22 -2.07 8.46
CA THR A 54 13.92 -0.90 7.88
C THR A 54 14.55 -1.20 6.51
N THR A 55 14.94 -2.44 6.26
CA THR A 55 15.50 -2.90 4.98
C THR A 55 14.50 -2.84 3.82
N LEU A 56 13.19 -2.85 4.12
CA LEU A 56 12.12 -2.62 3.14
C LEU A 56 11.99 -1.13 2.76
N GLN A 57 12.81 -0.28 3.37
CA GLN A 57 12.84 1.17 3.21
C GLN A 57 11.44 1.78 3.39
N PRO A 58 10.72 1.53 4.50
CA PRO A 58 9.36 2.00 4.64
C PRO A 58 9.32 3.53 4.77
N GLU A 59 8.36 4.16 4.11
CA GLU A 59 8.10 5.61 4.21
C GLU A 59 6.61 5.84 4.43
N GLU A 60 6.27 6.87 5.21
CA GLU A 60 4.88 7.26 5.38
C GLU A 60 4.31 7.79 4.07
N ALA A 61 3.20 7.20 3.62
CA ALA A 61 2.50 7.61 2.43
C ALA A 61 1.36 8.57 2.74
N GLY A 62 0.90 8.64 4.00
CA GLY A 62 -0.29 9.38 4.41
C GLY A 62 -1.57 8.59 4.18
N ASN A 63 -2.65 9.29 3.83
CA ASN A 63 -3.96 8.72 3.52
C ASN A 63 -4.77 9.65 2.60
N ILE A 64 -5.93 9.19 2.11
CA ILE A 64 -6.80 9.97 1.22
C ILE A 64 -7.14 11.37 1.77
N LEU A 65 -7.38 11.50 3.07
CA LEU A 65 -7.67 12.81 3.69
C LEU A 65 -6.44 13.71 3.63
N GLY A 66 -5.26 13.21 4.02
CA GLY A 66 -4.01 13.95 4.00
C GLY A 66 -3.61 14.42 2.59
N TRP A 67 -3.77 13.55 1.59
CA TRP A 67 -3.55 13.91 0.18
C TRP A 67 -4.51 14.99 -0.30
N GLY A 68 -5.79 14.90 0.09
CA GLY A 68 -6.78 15.92 -0.22
C GLY A 68 -6.44 17.28 0.40
N LEU A 69 -6.08 17.31 1.69
CA LEU A 69 -5.66 18.54 2.38
C LEU A 69 -4.41 19.14 1.75
N TYR A 70 -3.42 18.32 1.39
CA TYR A 70 -2.25 18.78 0.67
C TYR A 70 -2.63 19.49 -0.64
N LEU A 71 -3.56 18.92 -1.41
CA LEU A 71 -4.05 19.53 -2.64
C LEU A 71 -4.78 20.85 -2.37
N VAL A 72 -5.62 20.93 -1.33
CA VAL A 72 -6.27 22.21 -0.95
C VAL A 72 -5.24 23.31 -0.71
N ASP A 73 -4.16 22.98 0.01
CA ASP A 73 -3.16 23.97 0.43
C ASP A 73 -2.18 24.34 -0.69
N HIS A 74 -1.79 23.38 -1.54
CA HIS A 74 -0.68 23.55 -2.49
C HIS A 74 -1.10 23.54 -3.96
N HIS A 75 -2.22 22.91 -4.29
CA HIS A 75 -2.73 22.74 -5.67
C HIS A 75 -4.26 22.77 -5.70
N PRO A 76 -4.90 23.87 -5.24
CA PRO A 76 -6.34 23.93 -5.04
C PRO A 76 -7.12 23.68 -6.34
N GLU A 77 -6.53 23.95 -7.51
CA GLU A 77 -7.09 23.65 -8.83
C GLU A 77 -7.35 22.16 -9.07
N HIS A 78 -6.59 21.28 -8.41
CA HIS A 78 -6.73 19.83 -8.54
C HIS A 78 -7.75 19.22 -7.57
N HIS A 79 -8.03 19.91 -6.46
CA HIS A 79 -8.88 19.38 -5.40
C HIS A 79 -10.30 18.97 -5.86
N PRO A 80 -11.01 19.72 -6.74
CA PRO A 80 -12.32 19.30 -7.21
C PRO A 80 -12.31 17.95 -7.96
N ALA A 81 -11.31 17.74 -8.83
CA ALA A 81 -11.15 16.49 -9.59
C ALA A 81 -10.71 15.34 -8.68
N TRP A 82 -9.82 15.62 -7.72
CA TRP A 82 -9.43 14.67 -6.68
C TRP A 82 -10.63 14.18 -5.87
N ARG A 83 -11.49 15.09 -5.39
CA ARG A 83 -12.66 14.75 -4.60
C ARG A 83 -13.62 13.84 -5.38
N ASP A 84 -13.94 14.20 -6.63
CA ASP A 84 -14.79 13.38 -7.50
C ASP A 84 -14.21 11.97 -7.72
N LEU A 85 -12.90 11.89 -7.97
CA LEU A 85 -12.20 10.62 -8.09
C LEU A 85 -12.33 9.79 -6.80
N CYS A 86 -12.03 10.36 -5.63
CA CYS A 86 -12.09 9.64 -4.36
C CYS A 86 -13.50 9.12 -4.07
N ASP A 87 -14.53 9.92 -4.32
CA ASP A 87 -15.92 9.50 -4.15
C ASP A 87 -16.23 8.29 -5.04
N ARG A 88 -15.80 8.31 -6.31
CA ARG A 88 -15.99 7.17 -7.22
C ARG A 88 -15.17 5.94 -6.81
N LEU A 89 -13.94 6.12 -6.35
CA LEU A 89 -13.06 5.03 -5.92
C LEU A 89 -13.61 4.30 -4.69
N VAL A 90 -14.09 5.03 -3.68
CA VAL A 90 -14.71 4.44 -2.48
C VAL A 90 -15.98 3.65 -2.84
N ASN A 91 -16.72 4.09 -3.86
CA ASN A 91 -17.94 3.42 -4.34
C ASN A 91 -17.71 2.43 -5.48
N SER A 92 -16.45 2.11 -5.81
CA SER A 92 -16.11 1.23 -6.95
C SER A 92 -16.40 -0.25 -6.68
N GLY A 93 -16.58 -0.64 -5.41
CA GLY A 93 -16.67 -2.03 -4.98
C GLY A 93 -15.30 -2.71 -4.75
N GLU A 94 -14.20 -2.00 -4.99
CA GLU A 94 -12.86 -2.48 -4.63
C GLU A 94 -12.63 -2.48 -3.13
N GLY A 95 -11.70 -3.34 -2.69
CA GLY A 95 -11.21 -3.32 -1.31
C GLY A 95 -10.44 -2.05 -0.96
N VAL A 96 -10.28 -1.82 0.35
CA VAL A 96 -9.71 -0.60 0.93
C VAL A 96 -8.30 -0.31 0.42
N LEU A 97 -7.42 -1.31 0.38
CA LEU A 97 -6.07 -1.16 -0.13
C LEU A 97 -6.07 -0.89 -1.63
N THR A 98 -6.90 -1.59 -2.40
CA THR A 98 -6.95 -1.41 -3.86
C THR A 98 -7.40 0.00 -4.25
N TYR A 99 -8.45 0.55 -3.64
CA TYR A 99 -8.85 1.92 -3.96
C TYR A 99 -7.87 2.96 -3.38
N ASN A 100 -7.21 2.70 -2.24
CA ASN A 100 -6.17 3.61 -1.72
C ASN A 100 -4.91 3.61 -2.59
N ARG A 101 -4.56 2.47 -3.21
CA ARG A 101 -3.50 2.40 -4.23
C ARG A 101 -3.84 3.25 -5.45
N ALA A 102 -5.07 3.14 -5.94
CA ALA A 102 -5.58 3.96 -7.03
C ALA A 102 -5.51 5.47 -6.68
N ALA A 103 -5.98 5.85 -5.49
CA ALA A 103 -5.94 7.23 -5.02
C ALA A 103 -4.50 7.73 -4.85
N HIS A 104 -3.61 6.94 -4.25
CA HIS A 104 -2.20 7.30 -4.11
C HIS A 104 -1.52 7.49 -5.47
N TRP A 105 -1.77 6.59 -6.43
CA TRP A 105 -1.26 6.71 -7.80
C TRP A 105 -1.75 8.00 -8.46
N ALA A 106 -3.05 8.31 -8.36
CA ALA A 106 -3.62 9.54 -8.90
C ALA A 106 -3.00 10.79 -8.26
N PHE A 107 -2.78 10.78 -6.95
CA PHE A 107 -2.16 11.87 -6.21
C PHE A 107 -0.74 12.14 -6.70
N VAL A 108 0.10 11.09 -6.78
CA VAL A 108 1.51 11.19 -7.18
C VAL A 108 1.65 11.63 -8.64
N ASN A 109 0.81 11.10 -9.53
CA ASN A 109 0.90 11.38 -10.97
C ASN A 109 0.11 12.63 -11.40
N ARG A 110 -0.69 13.22 -10.50
CA ARG A 110 -1.64 14.31 -10.80
C ARG A 110 -2.63 13.95 -11.92
N THR A 111 -3.02 12.68 -11.98
CA THR A 111 -3.95 12.14 -12.97
C THR A 111 -5.24 11.70 -12.27
N PHE A 112 -6.33 12.42 -12.50
CA PHE A 112 -7.60 12.22 -11.77
C PHE A 112 -8.68 11.50 -12.59
N HIS A 113 -8.28 10.73 -13.61
CA HIS A 113 -9.17 9.90 -14.41
C HIS A 113 -9.45 8.58 -13.69
N PHE A 114 -10.73 8.28 -13.44
CA PHE A 114 -11.15 7.12 -12.66
C PHE A 114 -10.64 5.78 -13.23
N ASP A 115 -10.84 5.53 -14.53
CA ASP A 115 -10.46 4.25 -15.12
C ASP A 115 -8.95 4.01 -15.08
N GLU A 116 -8.15 5.06 -15.30
CA GLU A 116 -6.70 5.00 -15.24
C GLU A 116 -6.20 4.76 -13.80
N ALA A 117 -6.72 5.52 -12.84
CA ALA A 117 -6.36 5.37 -11.44
C ALA A 117 -6.75 3.98 -10.91
N LEU A 118 -7.95 3.51 -11.23
CA LEU A 118 -8.45 2.21 -10.82
C LEU A 118 -7.63 1.07 -11.46
N ALA A 119 -7.27 1.20 -12.74
CA ALA A 119 -6.41 0.23 -13.41
C ALA A 119 -5.03 0.14 -12.72
N ALA A 120 -4.40 1.27 -12.40
CA ALA A 120 -3.13 1.30 -11.68
C ALA A 120 -3.23 0.69 -10.27
N GLY A 121 -4.31 1.00 -9.54
CA GLY A 121 -4.56 0.40 -8.22
C GLY A 121 -4.72 -1.11 -8.27
N ARG A 122 -5.47 -1.62 -9.26
CA ARG A 122 -5.65 -3.06 -9.50
C ARG A 122 -4.35 -3.75 -9.92
N GLU A 123 -3.56 -3.11 -10.79
CA GLU A 123 -2.26 -3.64 -11.22
C GLU A 123 -1.32 -3.81 -10.01
N GLU A 124 -1.21 -2.79 -9.16
CA GLU A 124 -0.40 -2.88 -7.95
C GLU A 124 -0.94 -3.97 -7.01
N SER A 125 -2.26 -4.02 -6.78
CA SER A 125 -2.87 -5.07 -5.95
C SER A 125 -2.62 -6.48 -6.49
N ALA A 126 -2.71 -6.68 -7.80
CA ALA A 126 -2.45 -7.97 -8.44
C ALA A 126 -0.97 -8.38 -8.28
N ALA A 127 -0.05 -7.44 -8.44
CA ALA A 127 1.37 -7.69 -8.22
C ALA A 127 1.67 -8.08 -6.77
N VAL A 128 1.07 -7.38 -5.79
CA VAL A 128 1.21 -7.72 -4.38
C VAL A 128 0.64 -9.10 -4.07
N ALA A 129 -0.54 -9.43 -4.60
CA ALA A 129 -1.15 -10.75 -4.45
C ALA A 129 -0.27 -11.87 -5.01
N ALA A 130 0.33 -11.66 -6.19
CA ALA A 130 1.27 -12.60 -6.78
C ALA A 130 2.53 -12.78 -5.91
N GLY A 131 3.08 -11.68 -5.36
CA GLY A 131 4.22 -11.72 -4.44
C GLY A 131 3.91 -12.49 -3.16
N ARG A 132 2.74 -12.25 -2.56
CA ARG A 132 2.25 -12.99 -1.38
C ARG A 132 2.11 -14.47 -1.64
N LYS A 133 1.50 -14.84 -2.77
CA LYS A 133 1.40 -16.24 -3.17
C LYS A 133 2.78 -16.91 -3.28
N ALA A 134 3.77 -16.23 -3.86
CA ALA A 134 5.11 -16.77 -3.97
C ALA A 134 5.78 -16.98 -2.59
N LEU A 135 5.58 -16.07 -1.63
CA LEU A 135 6.05 -16.24 -0.25
C LEU A 135 5.41 -17.46 0.42
N ASP A 136 4.10 -17.63 0.27
CA ASP A 136 3.36 -18.74 0.87
C ASP A 136 3.81 -20.08 0.27
N ASP A 137 3.96 -20.15 -1.05
CA ASP A 137 4.45 -21.34 -1.76
C ASP A 137 5.89 -21.70 -1.31
N MET A 138 6.76 -20.70 -1.10
CA MET A 138 8.12 -20.92 -0.56
C MET A 138 8.10 -21.41 0.89
N ALA A 139 7.24 -20.85 1.74
CA ALA A 139 7.11 -21.27 3.13
C ALA A 139 6.63 -22.72 3.26
N GLN A 140 5.68 -23.13 2.41
CA GLN A 140 5.21 -24.51 2.34
C GLN A 140 6.31 -25.49 1.89
N GLN A 141 7.10 -25.12 0.88
CA GLN A 141 8.23 -25.94 0.41
C GLN A 141 9.34 -26.09 1.46
N ALA A 142 9.63 -25.03 2.21
CA ALA A 142 10.62 -25.05 3.29
C ALA A 142 10.15 -25.83 4.52
N GLY A 143 8.85 -25.79 4.84
CA GLY A 143 8.24 -26.55 5.94
C GLY A 143 7.97 -28.03 5.64
N GLY A 144 8.12 -28.46 4.38
CA GLY A 144 7.88 -29.84 3.93
C GLY A 144 9.08 -30.80 4.01
N GLN A 145 10.21 -30.36 4.60
CA GLN A 145 11.34 -31.24 4.94
C GLN A 145 11.25 -31.68 6.41
N VAL A 146 10.33 -32.60 6.72
CA VAL A 146 10.40 -33.45 7.93
C VAL A 146 9.96 -34.86 7.58
#